data_AF-A0A8J3BNX0-F1
#
_entry.id   AF-A0A8J3BNX0-F1
#
_cell.length_a   1.000
_cell.length_b   1.000
_cell.length_c   1.000
_cell.angle_alpha   90.00
_cell.angle_beta   90.00
_cell.angle_gamma   90.00
#
_symmetry.space_group_name_H-M   'P 1'
#
loop_
_entity.id
_entity.type
_entity.pdbx_description
1 polymer ?
#
loop_
_entity_poly.entity_id
_entity_poly.type
_entity_poly.pdbx_seq_one_letter_code
_entity_poly.pdbx_strand_id
1 'polypeptide(L)'
;MPISTTPRRAAYAAAALAVLAALVLPATPASAHFGQVVPAVDCVTVPVNGTYRAVFNYTSYSSSAVTVAVGTNNIVSPGGLNGSQPTRFSPGPRRAAFTTAAVPVNTVVVWKVHGNTATARSSSRSCGPQVSLPADGNGTGPVLALGASAVIAGAALLVRALRRRRA
;
A
#
# COMPACT_ATOMS: atom_id res chain seq x y z
N MET A 1 -90.46 6.04 13.60
CA MET A 1 -89.62 6.91 12.73
C MET A 1 -88.32 7.20 13.48
N PRO A 2 -87.11 7.19 12.90
CA PRO A 2 -86.49 6.37 11.82
C PRO A 2 -85.41 5.40 12.42
N ILE A 3 -85.19 4.17 11.94
CA ILE A 3 -84.36 3.69 10.82
C ILE A 3 -82.94 4.30 10.73
N SER A 4 -81.92 3.50 11.05
CA SER A 4 -80.55 3.62 10.49
C SER A 4 -79.90 2.22 10.48
N THR A 5 -80.12 1.44 9.42
CA THR A 5 -79.15 1.12 8.34
C THR A 5 -77.90 0.35 8.79
N THR A 6 -78.01 -0.99 8.80
CA THR A 6 -76.99 -1.97 8.31
C THR A 6 -76.39 -1.53 6.96
N PRO A 7 -75.25 -2.08 6.43
CA PRO A 7 -74.66 -3.42 6.65
C PRO A 7 -73.10 -3.33 6.71
N ARG A 8 -72.24 -4.35 6.80
CA ARG A 8 -71.98 -5.45 5.85
C ARG A 8 -70.86 -6.31 6.45
N ARG A 9 -71.19 -7.59 6.64
CA ARG A 9 -70.40 -8.75 6.25
C ARG A 9 -68.87 -8.55 6.22
N ALA A 10 -68.29 -9.02 7.31
CA ALA A 10 -67.02 -9.72 7.37
C ALA A 10 -66.43 -10.17 6.03
N ALA A 11 -65.13 -9.88 5.91
CA ALA A 11 -64.14 -10.81 5.38
C ALA A 11 -64.32 -11.22 3.91
N TYR A 12 -63.99 -10.31 3.01
CA TYR A 12 -63.22 -10.68 1.83
C TYR A 12 -61.76 -10.43 2.18
N ALA A 13 -61.09 -11.47 2.65
CA ALA A 13 -60.18 -12.24 1.81
C ALA A 13 -58.86 -11.48 1.66
N ALA A 14 -57.95 -11.85 2.56
CA ALA A 14 -56.53 -11.60 2.48
C ALA A 14 -56.01 -11.80 1.05
N ALA A 15 -55.53 -10.73 0.41
CA ALA A 15 -54.60 -10.82 -0.70
C ALA A 15 -53.95 -9.45 -0.93
N ALA A 16 -52.63 -9.47 -1.04
CA ALA A 16 -51.78 -8.39 -1.55
C ALA A 16 -51.53 -7.19 -0.62
N LEU A 17 -50.97 -7.44 0.57
CA LEU A 17 -49.91 -6.55 1.06
C LEU A 17 -48.64 -6.93 0.28
N ALA A 18 -48.48 -6.29 -0.88
CA ALA A 18 -47.31 -6.44 -1.72
C ALA A 18 -46.05 -6.11 -0.90
N VAL A 19 -45.15 -7.09 -0.82
CA VAL A 19 -43.80 -6.97 -0.30
C VAL A 19 -43.05 -5.92 -1.12
N LEU A 20 -43.11 -4.67 -0.69
CA LEU A 20 -42.28 -3.56 -1.16
C LEU A 20 -41.43 -3.08 0.01
N ALA A 21 -40.67 -4.01 0.61
CA ALA A 21 -39.53 -3.64 1.43
C ALA A 21 -38.45 -3.13 0.46
N ALA A 22 -38.56 -1.85 0.12
CA ALA A 22 -37.61 -1.11 -0.68
C ALA A 22 -36.21 -1.37 -0.12
N LEU A 23 -35.33 -1.86 -0.99
CA LEU A 23 -33.90 -2.03 -0.76
C LEU A 23 -33.27 -0.63 -0.65
N VAL A 24 -33.56 0.08 0.44
CA VAL A 24 -32.90 1.34 0.77
C VAL A 24 -31.51 0.97 1.28
N LEU A 25 -30.58 0.80 0.35
CA LEU A 25 -29.16 0.83 0.67
C LEU A 25 -28.90 2.19 1.32
N PRO A 26 -28.50 2.28 2.60
CA PRO A 26 -28.00 3.53 3.11
C PRO A 26 -26.78 3.87 2.26
N ALA A 27 -26.89 4.93 1.46
CA ALA A 27 -25.72 5.57 0.87
C ALA A 27 -24.91 6.11 2.05
N THR A 28 -23.95 5.32 2.55
CA THR A 28 -23.02 5.80 3.56
C THR A 28 -22.31 7.00 2.95
N PRO A 29 -22.39 8.20 3.57
CA PRO A 29 -21.64 9.34 3.06
C PRO A 29 -20.18 8.91 2.98
N ALA A 30 -19.56 9.08 1.81
CA ALA A 30 -18.13 8.92 1.67
C ALA A 30 -17.48 9.88 2.66
N SER A 31 -17.00 9.34 3.78
CA SER A 31 -16.29 10.13 4.78
C SER A 31 -15.11 10.77 4.04
N ALA A 32 -15.03 12.09 4.06
CA ALA A 32 -13.96 12.81 3.39
C ALA A 32 -12.62 12.27 3.94
N HIS A 33 -11.85 11.56 3.11
CA HIS A 33 -10.63 10.80 3.49
C HIS A 33 -9.42 11.69 3.87
N PHE A 34 -9.63 12.96 4.20
CA PHE A 34 -8.56 13.86 4.63
C PHE A 34 -8.00 13.39 5.97
N GLY A 35 -6.70 13.10 6.02
CA GLY A 35 -6.04 12.57 7.24
C GLY A 35 -5.96 11.04 7.33
N GLN A 36 -6.59 10.30 6.42
CA GLN A 36 -6.63 8.85 6.50
C GLN A 36 -5.31 8.17 6.11
N VAL A 37 -4.52 8.83 5.26
CA VAL A 37 -3.16 8.43 4.87
C VAL A 37 -2.24 9.61 5.13
N VAL A 38 -1.29 9.42 6.04
CA VAL A 38 -0.30 10.43 6.40
C VAL A 38 1.06 10.00 5.84
N PRO A 39 1.57 10.69 4.80
CA PRO A 39 2.91 10.46 4.27
C PRO A 39 3.96 11.06 5.20
N ALA A 40 5.13 10.46 5.25
CA ALA A 40 6.32 11.03 5.88
C ALA A 40 7.60 10.61 5.13
N VAL A 41 8.68 11.33 5.39
CA VAL A 41 10.00 10.98 4.86
C VAL A 41 10.58 9.89 5.74
N ASP A 42 10.97 8.76 5.16
CA ASP A 42 11.69 7.72 5.89
C ASP A 42 13.16 8.11 5.99
N CYS A 43 13.77 8.41 4.83
CA CYS A 43 15.15 8.88 4.73
C CYS A 43 15.47 9.39 3.31
N VAL A 44 16.69 9.90 3.13
CA VAL A 44 17.28 10.19 1.82
C VAL A 44 18.58 9.41 1.63
N THR A 45 18.88 8.99 0.40
CA THR A 45 20.19 8.39 0.12
C THR A 45 21.28 9.43 0.30
N VAL A 46 22.47 8.99 0.72
CA VAL A 46 23.65 9.86 0.72
C VAL A 46 23.86 10.37 -0.71
N PRO A 47 24.09 11.69 -0.91
CA PRO A 47 24.31 12.21 -2.25
C PRO A 47 25.51 11.58 -2.94
N VAL A 48 25.33 11.12 -4.17
CA VAL A 48 26.40 10.61 -5.03
C VAL A 48 26.33 11.36 -6.36
N ASN A 49 27.47 11.88 -6.82
CA ASN A 49 27.54 12.70 -8.05
C ASN A 49 26.54 13.87 -8.07
N GLY A 50 26.32 14.51 -6.92
CA GLY A 50 25.41 15.65 -6.80
C GLY A 50 23.92 15.30 -6.89
N THR A 51 23.56 14.02 -6.77
CA THR A 51 22.16 13.56 -6.78
C THR A 51 21.81 12.75 -5.54
N TYR A 52 20.53 12.76 -5.14
CA TYR A 52 19.99 11.94 -4.06
C TYR A 52 18.62 11.36 -4.45
N ARG A 53 18.18 10.33 -3.74
CA ARG A 53 16.84 9.75 -3.84
C ARG A 53 16.10 9.95 -2.52
N ALA A 54 14.81 10.23 -2.61
CA ALA A 54 13.94 10.33 -1.45
C ALA A 54 13.20 9.01 -1.23
N VAL A 55 13.20 8.52 0.01
CA VAL A 55 12.46 7.34 0.44
C VAL A 55 11.32 7.79 1.34
N PHE A 56 10.10 7.50 0.94
CA PHE A 56 8.91 7.90 1.68
C PHE A 56 8.27 6.70 2.38
N ASN A 57 7.63 6.96 3.50
CA ASN A 57 6.79 6.02 4.23
C ASN A 57 5.38 6.63 4.41
N TYR A 58 4.41 5.82 4.81
CA TYR A 58 3.10 6.33 5.18
C TYR A 58 2.53 5.59 6.39
N THR A 59 1.56 6.21 7.05
CA THR A 59 0.67 5.53 7.99
C THR A 59 -0.76 5.71 7.52
N SER A 60 -1.47 4.61 7.34
CA SER A 60 -2.91 4.63 7.06
C SER A 60 -3.70 4.32 8.33
N TYR A 61 -4.61 5.22 8.69
CA TYR A 61 -5.53 5.06 9.83
C TYR A 61 -6.88 4.47 9.42
N SER A 62 -7.01 4.06 8.16
CA SER A 62 -8.17 3.34 7.65
C SER A 62 -8.33 1.98 8.31
N SER A 63 -9.57 1.53 8.52
CA SER A 63 -9.85 0.14 8.90
C SER A 63 -9.67 -0.86 7.75
N SER A 64 -9.72 -0.38 6.50
CA SER A 64 -9.56 -1.18 5.28
C SER A 64 -8.61 -0.48 4.28
N ALA A 65 -8.14 -1.21 3.27
CA ALA A 65 -7.29 -0.60 2.24
C ALA A 65 -8.05 0.47 1.44
N VAL A 66 -7.34 1.54 1.08
CA VAL A 66 -7.89 2.69 0.34
C VAL A 66 -7.12 2.87 -0.95
N THR A 67 -7.84 3.11 -2.04
CA THR A 67 -7.24 3.36 -3.35
C THR A 67 -7.30 4.86 -3.65
N VAL A 68 -6.14 5.46 -3.95
CA VAL A 68 -6.00 6.85 -4.39
C VAL A 68 -5.13 6.85 -5.63
N ALA A 69 -5.75 7.03 -6.78
CA ALA A 69 -5.04 7.11 -8.06
C ALA A 69 -4.06 8.30 -8.10
N VAL A 70 -3.00 8.18 -8.89
CA VAL A 70 -2.07 9.29 -9.15
C VAL A 70 -2.86 10.48 -9.71
N GLY A 71 -2.65 11.65 -9.14
CA GLY A 71 -3.39 12.86 -9.50
C GLY A 71 -3.38 13.86 -8.36
N THR A 72 -4.27 14.86 -8.38
CA THR A 72 -4.29 15.98 -7.42
C THR A 72 -4.28 15.55 -5.95
N ASN A 73 -4.84 14.38 -5.66
CA ASN A 73 -4.99 13.78 -4.35
C ASN A 73 -3.88 12.77 -3.98
N ASN A 74 -2.99 12.43 -4.90
CA ASN A 74 -1.82 11.57 -4.71
C ASN A 74 -0.73 11.93 -5.73
N ILE A 75 0.06 12.96 -5.42
CA ILE A 75 1.02 13.56 -6.34
C ILE A 75 2.40 13.67 -5.71
N VAL A 76 3.43 13.38 -6.51
CA VAL A 76 4.82 13.68 -6.20
C VAL A 76 5.28 14.86 -7.06
N SER A 77 5.95 15.81 -6.42
CA SER A 77 6.58 16.96 -7.06
C SER A 77 8.11 16.87 -6.90
N PRO A 78 8.91 17.18 -7.92
CA PRO A 78 8.50 17.62 -9.27
C PRO A 78 7.71 16.58 -10.07
N GLY A 79 6.90 17.02 -11.04
CA GLY A 79 5.93 16.18 -11.76
C GLY A 79 6.52 14.95 -12.46
N GLY A 80 7.79 15.02 -12.90
CA GLY A 80 8.51 13.90 -13.49
C GLY A 80 8.84 12.75 -12.53
N LEU A 81 8.54 12.90 -11.23
CA LEU A 81 8.71 11.84 -10.22
C LEU A 81 7.42 11.06 -9.94
N ASN A 82 6.31 11.39 -10.61
CA ASN A 82 5.08 10.61 -10.49
C ASN A 82 5.24 9.23 -11.14
N GLY A 83 4.53 8.25 -10.59
CA GLY A 83 4.48 6.86 -11.06
C GLY A 83 5.07 5.85 -10.08
N SER A 84 5.95 6.29 -9.17
CA SER A 84 6.52 5.41 -8.15
C SER A 84 5.72 5.38 -6.85
N GLN A 85 4.83 6.36 -6.61
CA GLN A 85 4.03 6.38 -5.39
C GLN A 85 2.99 5.25 -5.36
N PRO A 86 2.67 4.69 -4.17
CA PRO A 86 1.58 3.75 -4.03
C PRO A 86 0.24 4.38 -4.43
N THR A 87 -0.61 3.60 -5.09
CA THR A 87 -2.01 3.97 -5.35
C THR A 87 -2.98 3.21 -4.45
N ARG A 88 -2.51 2.16 -3.75
CA ARG A 88 -3.28 1.39 -2.78
C ARG A 88 -2.60 1.42 -1.42
N PHE A 89 -3.30 1.94 -0.43
CA PHE A 89 -2.83 2.16 0.92
C PHE A 89 -3.48 1.14 1.85
N SER A 90 -2.68 0.20 2.39
CA SER A 90 -3.18 -0.77 3.36
C SER A 90 -3.12 -0.17 4.77
N PRO A 91 -4.01 -0.59 5.70
CA PRO A 91 -4.00 -0.12 7.08
C PRO A 91 -2.63 -0.25 7.76
N GLY A 92 -2.33 0.70 8.65
CA GLY A 92 -1.14 0.73 9.50
C GLY A 92 0.07 1.44 8.88
N PRO A 93 1.23 1.40 9.58
CA PRO A 93 2.47 1.99 9.10
C PRO A 93 3.13 1.15 8.01
N ARG A 94 3.65 1.82 6.99
CA ARG A 94 4.44 1.22 5.89
C ARG A 94 5.73 2.01 5.70
N ARG A 95 6.83 1.43 6.18
CA ARG A 95 8.19 1.91 5.95
C ARG A 95 8.58 1.71 4.50
N ALA A 96 9.48 2.57 4.01
CA ALA A 96 10.00 2.56 2.66
C ALA A 96 8.94 2.20 1.61
N ALA A 97 7.82 2.92 1.63
CA ALA A 97 6.67 2.62 0.77
C ALA A 97 7.02 2.78 -0.72
N PHE A 98 7.89 3.73 -1.06
CA PHE A 98 8.51 3.86 -2.37
C PHE A 98 9.76 4.73 -2.30
N THR A 99 10.54 4.70 -3.38
CA THR A 99 11.73 5.54 -3.57
C THR A 99 11.59 6.31 -4.89
N THR A 100 12.03 7.57 -4.92
CA THR A 100 12.03 8.35 -6.15
C THR A 100 13.19 8.00 -7.08
N ALA A 101 13.09 8.43 -8.34
CA ALA A 101 14.26 8.60 -9.19
C ALA A 101 15.28 9.56 -8.53
N ALA A 102 16.54 9.47 -8.97
CA ALA A 102 17.59 10.36 -8.49
C ALA A 102 17.32 11.80 -8.95
N VAL A 103 17.49 12.75 -8.03
CA VAL A 103 17.30 14.18 -8.29
C VAL A 103 18.53 14.98 -7.84
N PRO A 104 18.82 16.14 -8.45
CA PRO A 104 19.87 17.04 -7.99
C PRO A 104 19.71 17.43 -6.51
N VAL A 105 20.82 17.63 -5.78
CA VAL A 105 20.83 17.96 -4.34
C VAL A 105 20.07 19.24 -3.95
N ASN A 106 19.89 20.17 -4.89
CA ASN A 106 19.11 21.40 -4.70
C ASN A 106 17.61 21.21 -4.97
N THR A 107 17.17 20.04 -5.44
CA THR A 107 15.77 19.73 -5.70
C THR A 107 15.07 19.36 -4.41
N VAL A 108 13.90 19.96 -4.16
CA VAL A 108 12.99 19.57 -3.06
C VAL A 108 11.96 18.61 -3.61
N VAL A 109 11.83 17.43 -2.98
CA VAL A 109 10.85 16.41 -3.36
C VAL A 109 9.69 16.46 -2.39
N VAL A 110 8.47 16.55 -2.91
CA VAL A 110 7.26 16.67 -2.10
C VAL A 110 6.28 15.58 -2.51
N TRP A 111 5.83 14.77 -1.55
CA TRP A 111 4.74 13.83 -1.77
C TRP A 111 3.50 14.29 -1.01
N LYS A 112 2.37 14.41 -1.72
CA LYS A 112 1.08 14.82 -1.16
C LYS A 112 0.02 13.74 -1.37
N VAL A 113 -0.67 13.34 -0.30
CA VAL A 113 -1.82 12.42 -0.33
C VAL A 113 -2.97 12.98 0.50
N HIS A 114 -4.16 13.14 -0.08
CA HIS A 114 -5.36 13.70 0.58
C HIS A 114 -5.06 14.94 1.45
N GLY A 115 -4.29 15.89 0.91
CA GLY A 115 -3.91 17.13 1.59
C GLY A 115 -2.73 17.01 2.57
N ASN A 116 -2.37 15.82 3.02
CA ASN A 116 -1.18 15.61 3.85
C ASN A 116 0.08 15.62 2.98
N THR A 117 1.17 16.17 3.51
CA THR A 117 2.39 16.41 2.73
C THR A 117 3.63 15.96 3.49
N ALA A 118 4.54 15.28 2.79
CA ALA A 118 5.90 14.98 3.23
C ALA A 118 6.90 15.67 2.31
N THR A 119 7.89 16.35 2.89
CA THR A 119 8.91 17.10 2.14
C THR A 119 10.29 16.53 2.41
N ALA A 120 10.93 15.98 1.38
CA ALA A 120 12.30 15.52 1.41
C ALA A 120 13.25 16.55 0.75
N ARG A 121 14.41 16.71 1.38
CA ARG A 121 15.56 17.50 0.92
C ARG A 121 16.81 16.64 1.04
N SER A 122 17.87 16.97 0.29
CA SER A 122 19.18 16.31 0.42
C SER A 122 19.75 16.33 1.84
N SER A 123 19.39 17.34 2.64
CA SER A 123 19.75 17.50 4.06
C SER A 123 18.85 16.73 5.05
N SER A 124 17.84 16.01 4.57
CA SER A 124 17.00 15.16 5.44
C SER A 124 17.82 14.02 6.02
N ARG A 125 17.27 13.34 7.03
CA ARG A 125 17.92 12.16 7.64
C ARG A 125 18.38 11.17 6.56
N SER A 126 19.67 10.87 6.54
CA SER A 126 20.23 9.89 5.62
C SER A 126 19.76 8.47 5.97
N CYS A 127 19.58 7.64 4.96
CA CYS A 127 19.24 6.24 5.15
C CYS A 127 20.39 5.53 5.88
N GLY A 128 20.07 4.86 6.98
CA GLY A 128 21.03 4.00 7.68
C GLY A 128 21.26 2.68 6.91
N PRO A 129 22.25 1.87 7.28
CA PRO A 129 22.55 0.57 6.65
C PRO A 129 21.44 -0.48 6.83
N GLN A 130 20.33 -0.12 7.48
CA GLN A 130 19.21 -0.99 7.82
C GLN A 130 17.92 -0.65 7.04
N VAL A 131 17.95 0.37 6.17
CA VAL A 131 16.80 0.65 5.30
C VAL A 131 16.83 -0.35 4.16
N SER A 132 15.98 -1.39 4.26
CA SER A 132 15.63 -2.22 3.13
C SER A 132 14.88 -1.35 2.12
N LEU A 133 15.62 -0.80 1.16
CA LEU A 133 15.02 -0.17 -0.02
C LEU A 133 14.11 -1.21 -0.70
N PRO A 134 12.89 -0.83 -1.10
CA PRO A 134 12.06 -1.71 -1.92
C PRO A 134 12.85 -2.06 -3.17
N ALA A 135 12.85 -3.34 -3.52
CA ALA A 135 13.63 -3.88 -4.64
C ALA A 135 13.24 -3.29 -6.02
N ASP A 136 12.21 -2.45 -6.09
CA ASP A 136 11.74 -1.85 -7.33
C ASP A 136 12.48 -0.55 -7.65
N GLY A 137 13.75 -0.73 -8.01
CA GLY A 137 14.61 0.28 -8.61
C GLY A 137 15.57 -0.37 -9.58
N ASN A 138 15.03 -1.16 -10.52
CA ASN A 138 15.69 -1.83 -11.66
C ASN A 138 17.22 -1.74 -11.72
N GLY A 139 17.86 -2.86 -11.36
CA GLY A 139 19.22 -3.20 -11.77
C GLY A 139 20.14 -3.49 -10.59
N THR A 140 20.36 -4.77 -10.30
CA THR A 140 21.38 -5.31 -9.39
C THR A 140 21.11 -5.19 -7.88
N GLY A 141 20.08 -5.87 -7.40
CA GLY A 141 20.09 -6.34 -6.01
C GLY A 141 21.21 -7.39 -5.83
N PRO A 142 21.91 -7.45 -4.68
CA PRO A 142 22.89 -8.50 -4.45
C PRO A 142 22.15 -9.84 -4.38
N VAL A 143 22.41 -10.72 -5.34
CA VAL A 143 21.98 -12.12 -5.31
C VAL A 143 22.75 -12.81 -4.17
N LEU A 144 22.21 -12.75 -2.96
CA LEU A 144 22.61 -13.63 -1.86
C LEU A 144 21.71 -14.85 -1.87
N ALA A 145 22.08 -15.87 -2.65
CA ALA A 145 21.80 -17.27 -2.35
C ALA A 145 22.50 -18.14 -3.39
N LEU A 146 23.43 -18.99 -2.94
CA LEU A 146 23.56 -20.42 -3.27
C LEU A 146 24.97 -20.89 -2.87
N GLY A 147 25.15 -21.15 -1.57
CA GLY A 147 26.33 -21.82 -1.02
C GLY A 147 26.00 -23.16 -0.34
N ALA A 148 24.82 -23.75 -0.59
CA ALA A 148 24.40 -25.00 0.03
C ALA A 148 24.58 -26.24 -0.86
N SER A 149 25.27 -26.13 -2.00
CA SER A 149 25.53 -27.25 -2.92
C SER A 149 26.91 -27.89 -2.75
N ALA A 150 27.83 -27.29 -1.98
CA ALA A 150 29.17 -27.86 -1.76
C ALA A 150 29.20 -29.02 -0.75
N VAL A 151 28.22 -29.13 0.15
CA VAL A 151 28.22 -30.16 1.21
C VAL A 151 27.81 -31.53 0.67
N ILE A 152 26.88 -31.58 -0.29
CA ILE A 152 26.34 -32.85 -0.81
C ILE A 152 27.35 -33.56 -1.73
N ALA A 153 28.08 -32.79 -2.57
CA ALA A 153 29.12 -33.36 -3.43
C ALA A 153 30.34 -33.86 -2.63
N GLY A 154 30.73 -33.14 -1.57
CA GLY A 154 31.82 -33.54 -0.68
C GLY A 154 31.51 -34.83 0.09
N ALA A 155 30.30 -34.94 0.65
CA ALA A 155 29.89 -36.13 1.39
C ALA A 155 29.82 -37.39 0.50
N ALA A 156 29.32 -37.26 -0.74
CA ALA A 156 29.23 -38.38 -1.68
C ALA A 156 30.62 -38.91 -2.09
N LEU A 157 31.61 -38.03 -2.32
CA LEU A 157 32.97 -38.44 -2.65
C LEU A 157 33.69 -39.09 -1.48
N LEU A 158 33.48 -38.61 -0.25
CA LEU A 158 34.08 -39.17 0.97
C LEU A 158 33.52 -40.57 1.28
N VAL A 159 32.21 -40.78 1.14
CA VAL A 159 31.58 -42.11 1.28
C VAL A 159 32.09 -43.09 0.22
N ARG A 160 32.31 -42.64 -1.02
CA ARG A 160 32.81 -43.50 -2.11
C ARG A 160 34.28 -43.89 -1.89
N ALA A 161 35.11 -42.99 -1.36
CA ALA A 161 36.50 -43.27 -1.02
C ALA A 161 36.63 -44.24 0.15
N LEU A 162 35.79 -44.12 1.18
CA LEU A 162 35.80 -45.02 2.33
C LEU A 162 35.31 -46.43 1.99
N ARG A 163 34.34 -46.57 1.08
CA ARG A 163 33.88 -47.90 0.61
C ARG A 163 34.94 -48.65 -0.21
N ARG A 164 35.75 -47.95 -1.01
CA ARG A 164 36.84 -48.58 -1.79
C ARG A 164 38.02 -49.07 -0.96
N ARG A 165 38.18 -48.60 0.28
CA ARG A 165 39.25 -49.04 1.19
C ARG A 165 38.87 -50.27 2.04
N ARG A 166 37.62 -50.74 1.93
CA ARG A 166 37.09 -51.88 2.71
C ARG A 166 36.77 -53.11 1.84
N ALA A 167 37.04 -53.06 0.55
CA ALA A 167 37.04 -54.20 -0.36
C ALA A 167 38.49 -54.45 -0.79
#